data_AF-A0AAX0TTF3-F1
#
_entry.id   AF-A0AAX0TTF3-F1
#
_cell.length_a   1.000
_cell.length_b   1.000
_cell.length_c   1.000
_cell.angle_alpha   90.00
_cell.angle_beta   90.00
_cell.angle_gamma   90.00
#
_symmetry.space_group_name_H-M   'P 1'
#
loop_
_entity.id
_entity.type
_entity.pdbx_description
1 polymer ?
#
loop_
_entity_poly.entity_id
_entity_poly.type
_entity_poly.pdbx_seq_one_letter_code
_entity_poly.pdbx_strand_id
1 'polypeptide(L)'
;MHQSEVGFWGGGSIYVSGVPNDLQKFFEALTKLSLKFPNDFEWPLVLNRLYKKYVRYEDINKTKEIMDFCKSKLTEPSENENTNIFLKYFRQFDSAVESAIYFYEYFNDYVPVRIAVVALPWQMVEARRPLREYDQLEGEPYWLTDYSWEEMERLGNL
;
A
#
# COMPACT_ATOMS: atom_id res chain seq x y z
N MET A 1 13.22 -19.24 3.45
CA MET A 1 12.22 -18.71 2.49
C MET A 1 12.54 -17.24 2.29
N HIS A 2 12.89 -16.81 1.07
CA HIS A 2 13.17 -15.41 0.80
C HIS A 2 11.82 -14.75 0.48
N GLN A 3 11.27 -13.95 1.40
CA GLN A 3 10.08 -13.17 1.11
C GLN A 3 10.44 -12.11 0.06
N SER A 4 9.64 -12.02 -1.01
CA SER A 4 9.82 -11.01 -2.04
C SER A 4 9.61 -9.61 -1.44
N GLU A 5 10.37 -8.64 -1.90
CA GLU A 5 10.16 -7.25 -1.50
C GLU A 5 8.77 -6.77 -1.92
N VAL A 6 8.24 -5.85 -1.13
CA VAL A 6 6.93 -5.22 -1.36
C VAL A 6 7.09 -3.70 -1.42
N GLY A 7 6.11 -3.03 -2.02
CA GLY A 7 6.12 -1.58 -2.14
C GLY A 7 4.74 -0.99 -2.37
N PHE A 8 4.65 0.33 -2.19
CA PHE A 8 3.46 1.08 -2.58
C PHE A 8 3.44 1.23 -4.10
N TRP A 9 2.32 0.94 -4.72
CA TRP A 9 2.11 1.04 -6.15
C TRP A 9 0.92 1.94 -6.42
N GLY A 10 1.08 2.93 -7.30
CA GLY A 10 -0.02 3.71 -7.89
C GLY A 10 0.39 4.28 -9.26
N GLY A 11 -0.56 4.47 -10.17
CA GLY A 11 -0.31 5.14 -11.46
C GLY A 11 0.78 4.51 -12.34
N GLY A 12 1.02 3.20 -12.22
CA GLY A 12 2.08 2.48 -12.95
C GLY A 12 3.46 2.48 -12.30
N SER A 13 3.66 3.20 -11.19
CA SER A 13 4.95 3.32 -10.50
C SER A 13 4.94 2.57 -9.16
N ILE A 14 5.91 1.66 -8.95
CA ILE A 14 6.08 0.96 -7.67
C ILE A 14 7.28 1.51 -6.88
N TYR A 15 7.06 1.80 -5.60
CA TYR A 15 8.04 2.38 -4.69
C TYR A 15 8.41 1.35 -3.62
N VAL A 16 9.60 0.74 -3.78
CA VAL A 16 10.04 -0.42 -2.99
C VAL A 16 10.21 -0.08 -1.51
N SER A 17 9.43 -0.74 -0.65
CA SER A 17 9.40 -0.53 0.80
C SER A 17 10.29 -1.53 1.57
N GLY A 18 10.72 -2.62 0.93
CA GLY A 18 11.59 -3.64 1.53
C GLY A 18 10.84 -4.92 1.85
N VAL A 19 11.24 -5.64 2.90
CA VAL A 19 10.63 -6.94 3.24
C VAL A 19 9.25 -6.78 3.88
N PRO A 20 8.31 -7.73 3.66
CA PRO A 20 6.94 -7.61 4.15
C PRO A 20 6.81 -7.41 5.66
N ASN A 21 7.70 -8.04 6.44
CA ASN A 21 7.69 -7.94 7.90
C ASN A 21 7.91 -6.50 8.41
N ASP A 22 8.73 -5.69 7.74
CA ASP A 22 8.97 -4.32 8.18
C ASP A 22 7.80 -3.39 7.84
N LEU A 23 7.12 -3.65 6.72
CA LEU A 23 5.88 -2.94 6.37
C LEU A 23 4.74 -3.35 7.32
N GLN A 24 4.66 -4.60 7.75
CA GLN A 24 3.71 -5.03 8.80
C GLN A 24 3.93 -4.25 10.11
N LYS A 25 5.18 -4.13 10.60
CA LYS A 25 5.51 -3.32 11.79
C LYS A 25 5.09 -1.86 11.64
N PHE A 26 5.17 -1.30 10.43
CA PHE A 26 4.67 0.03 10.16
C PHE A 26 3.15 0.11 10.37
N PHE A 27 2.37 -0.81 9.80
CA PHE A 27 0.91 -0.86 10.01
C PHE A 27 0.51 -1.20 11.45
N GLU A 28 1.32 -1.97 12.19
CA GLU A 28 1.15 -2.15 13.63
C GLU A 28 1.30 -0.83 14.39
N ALA A 29 2.26 0.02 13.99
CA ALA A 29 2.42 1.35 14.58
C ALA A 29 1.21 2.26 14.28
N LEU A 30 0.68 2.21 13.06
CA LEU A 30 -0.56 2.93 12.68
C LEU A 30 -1.76 2.45 13.50
N THR A 31 -1.88 1.14 13.72
CA THR A 31 -2.93 0.54 14.56
C THR A 31 -2.80 0.99 16.02
N LYS A 32 -1.58 1.07 16.55
CA LYS A 32 -1.36 1.60 17.91
C LYS A 32 -1.75 3.07 18.02
N LEU A 33 -1.53 3.87 16.96
CA LEU A 33 -1.99 5.26 16.93
C LEU A 33 -3.51 5.38 16.96
N SER A 34 -4.23 4.58 16.17
CA SER A 34 -5.70 4.65 16.11
C SER A 34 -6.35 4.35 17.46
N LEU A 35 -5.74 3.45 18.25
CA LEU A 35 -6.17 3.14 19.60
C LEU A 35 -5.79 4.24 20.61
N LYS A 36 -4.62 4.88 20.43
CA LYS A 36 -4.09 5.90 21.34
C LYS A 36 -4.73 7.27 21.17
N PHE A 37 -5.13 7.62 19.95
CA PHE A 37 -5.72 8.91 19.61
C PHE A 37 -7.10 8.73 18.97
N PRO A 38 -8.15 8.51 19.77
CA PRO A 38 -9.51 8.42 19.25
C PRO A 38 -9.89 9.71 18.52
N ASN A 39 -10.32 9.56 17.27
CA ASN A 39 -10.80 10.62 16.40
C ASN A 39 -11.88 10.04 15.46
N ASP A 40 -12.49 10.90 14.66
CA ASP A 40 -13.54 10.56 13.71
C ASP A 40 -13.01 10.06 12.36
N PHE A 41 -11.71 9.75 12.26
CA PHE A 41 -11.16 9.21 11.03
C PHE A 41 -11.76 7.84 10.69
N GLU A 42 -11.96 7.65 9.39
CA GLU A 42 -12.31 6.37 8.79
C GLU A 42 -11.07 5.45 8.75
N TRP A 43 -10.55 5.06 9.91
CA TRP A 43 -9.38 4.20 10.05
C TRP A 43 -9.34 2.95 9.15
N PRO A 44 -10.49 2.29 8.81
CA PRO A 44 -10.49 1.21 7.82
C PRO A 44 -9.93 1.59 6.44
N LEU A 45 -9.91 2.87 6.04
CA LEU A 45 -9.26 3.30 4.79
C LEU A 45 -7.76 2.98 4.78
N VAL A 46 -7.08 3.16 5.91
CA VAL A 46 -5.65 2.83 6.04
C VAL A 46 -5.46 1.38 6.52
N LEU A 47 -6.12 1.01 7.62
CA LEU A 47 -5.88 -0.26 8.31
C LEU A 47 -6.55 -1.48 7.65
N ASN A 48 -7.44 -1.27 6.68
CA ASN A 48 -8.04 -2.34 5.88
C ASN A 48 -7.83 -2.13 4.38
N ARG A 49 -8.30 -1.00 3.80
CA ARG A 49 -8.25 -0.77 2.35
C ARG A 49 -6.81 -0.64 1.86
N LEU A 50 -6.00 0.29 2.39
CA LEU A 50 -4.59 0.40 2.00
C LEU A 50 -3.77 -0.82 2.43
N TYR A 51 -3.99 -1.33 3.65
CA TYR A 51 -3.24 -2.48 4.17
C TYR A 51 -3.48 -3.76 3.36
N LYS A 52 -4.71 -4.07 2.94
CA LYS A 52 -5.03 -5.35 2.29
C LYS A 52 -5.53 -5.27 0.87
N LYS A 53 -6.21 -4.18 0.53
CA LYS A 53 -6.94 -4.02 -0.73
C LYS A 53 -6.24 -2.96 -1.57
N TYR A 54 -6.97 -1.91 -1.90
CA TYR A 54 -6.50 -0.74 -2.59
C TYR A 54 -7.31 0.47 -2.12
N VAL A 55 -6.74 1.65 -2.27
CA VAL A 55 -7.42 2.93 -2.02
C VAL A 55 -8.31 3.22 -3.22
N ARG A 56 -9.61 3.48 -3.00
CA ARG A 56 -10.49 3.93 -4.10
C ARG A 56 -10.19 5.38 -4.44
N TYR A 57 -10.47 5.79 -5.68
CA TYR A 57 -10.18 7.15 -6.12
C TYR A 57 -10.89 8.19 -5.23
N GLU A 58 -12.16 7.96 -4.92
CA GLU A 58 -12.97 8.82 -4.05
C GLU A 58 -12.47 8.91 -2.59
N ASP A 59 -11.67 7.94 -2.15
CA ASP A 59 -11.16 7.83 -0.78
C ASP A 59 -9.72 8.34 -0.64
N ILE A 60 -9.07 8.78 -1.72
CA ILE A 60 -7.66 9.22 -1.71
C ILE A 60 -7.42 10.33 -0.68
N ASN A 61 -8.22 11.40 -0.72
CA ASN A 61 -8.01 12.56 0.14
C ASN A 61 -8.15 12.21 1.62
N LYS A 62 -9.17 11.41 1.97
CA LYS A 62 -9.39 10.93 3.34
C LYS A 62 -8.26 10.01 3.80
N THR A 63 -7.80 9.11 2.92
CA THR A 63 -6.68 8.21 3.23
C THR A 63 -5.40 8.99 3.46
N LYS A 64 -5.15 10.03 2.65
CA LYS A 64 -3.99 10.91 2.79
C LYS A 64 -4.04 11.70 4.10
N GLU A 65 -5.20 12.24 4.47
CA GLU A 65 -5.38 12.94 5.74
C GLU A 65 -5.00 12.06 6.95
N ILE A 66 -5.43 10.80 6.94
CA ILE A 66 -5.08 9.83 8.00
C ILE A 66 -3.58 9.56 8.01
N MET A 67 -2.96 9.37 6.84
CA MET A 67 -1.52 9.14 6.72
C MET A 67 -0.69 10.35 7.16
N ASP A 68 -1.12 11.58 6.83
CA ASP A 68 -0.48 12.82 7.25
C ASP A 68 -0.58 13.00 8.78
N PHE A 69 -1.74 12.68 9.37
CA PHE A 69 -1.88 12.62 10.82
C PHE A 69 -0.90 11.60 11.44
N CYS A 70 -0.85 10.38 10.89
CA CYS A 70 0.05 9.35 11.40
C CYS A 70 1.52 9.78 11.33
N LYS A 71 1.92 10.41 10.22
CA LYS A 71 3.26 11.00 10.05
C LYS A 71 3.54 12.02 11.14
N SER A 72 2.60 12.92 11.43
CA SER A 72 2.76 13.94 12.48
C SER A 72 2.89 13.38 13.90
N LYS A 73 2.46 12.13 14.14
CA LYS A 73 2.52 11.47 15.46
C LYS A 73 3.65 10.47 15.59
N LEU A 74 4.17 9.95 14.48
CA LEU A 74 5.25 8.97 14.46
C LEU A 74 6.60 9.57 14.10
N THR A 75 6.66 10.85 13.74
CA THR A 75 7.89 11.50 13.29
C THR A 75 8.05 12.88 13.89
N GLU A 76 9.29 13.30 14.08
CA GLU A 76 9.65 14.66 14.48
C GLU A 76 10.30 15.41 13.29
N PRO A 77 10.14 16.74 13.18
CA PRO A 77 10.67 17.51 12.04
C PRO A 77 12.19 17.40 11.82
N SER A 78 12.95 17.08 12.87
CA SER A 78 14.40 16.89 12.80
C SER A 78 14.83 15.50 12.31
N GLU A 79 13.91 14.54 12.23
CA GLU A 79 14.21 13.18 11.83
C GLU A 79 14.37 13.06 10.31
N ASN A 80 15.12 12.03 9.90
CA ASN A 80 15.23 11.59 8.52
C ASN A 80 15.16 10.06 8.47
N GLU A 81 15.23 9.46 7.28
CA GLU A 81 15.03 8.02 7.10
C GLU A 81 16.08 7.15 7.81
N ASN A 82 17.25 7.71 8.15
CA ASN A 82 18.27 6.98 8.93
C ASN A 82 17.94 6.95 10.42
N THR A 83 17.21 7.95 10.93
CA THR A 83 16.82 8.04 12.35
C THR A 83 15.43 7.48 12.59
N ASN A 84 14.54 7.60 11.60
CA ASN A 84 13.18 7.09 11.64
C ASN A 84 12.79 6.48 10.30
N ILE A 85 12.81 5.14 10.25
CA ILE A 85 12.54 4.37 9.03
C ILE A 85 11.11 4.57 8.50
N PHE A 86 10.16 5.02 9.33
CA PHE A 86 8.78 5.24 8.88
C PHE A 86 8.63 6.40 7.91
N LEU A 87 9.53 7.38 7.94
CA LEU A 87 9.54 8.49 6.98
C LEU A 87 9.59 7.99 5.53
N LYS A 88 10.32 6.88 5.30
CA LYS A 88 10.38 6.21 4.00
C LYS A 88 9.00 5.76 3.52
N TYR A 89 8.21 5.14 4.39
CA TYR A 89 6.89 4.62 4.02
C TYR A 89 5.89 5.73 3.73
N PHE A 90 5.90 6.81 4.52
CA PHE A 90 5.06 7.98 4.25
C PHE A 90 5.40 8.62 2.89
N ARG A 91 6.69 8.84 2.61
CA ARG A 91 7.12 9.37 1.30
C ARG A 91 6.68 8.48 0.15
N GLN A 92 6.86 7.17 0.28
CA GLN A 92 6.51 6.21 -0.78
C GLN A 92 5.00 6.14 -1.01
N PHE A 93 4.19 6.22 0.05
CA PHE A 93 2.75 6.35 -0.07
C PHE A 93 2.37 7.65 -0.80
N ASP A 94 2.93 8.81 -0.41
CA ASP A 94 2.67 10.09 -1.08
C ASP A 94 3.01 10.03 -2.57
N SER A 95 4.18 9.48 -2.93
CA SER A 95 4.58 9.32 -4.34
C SER A 95 3.65 8.38 -5.12
N ALA A 96 3.17 7.30 -4.51
CA ALA A 96 2.20 6.40 -5.13
C ALA A 96 0.84 7.08 -5.37
N VAL A 97 0.39 7.91 -4.42
CA VAL A 97 -0.82 8.74 -4.57
C VAL A 97 -0.66 9.74 -5.71
N GLU A 98 0.45 10.50 -5.73
CA GLU A 98 0.74 11.47 -6.80
C GLU A 98 0.76 10.77 -8.17
N SER A 99 1.45 9.64 -8.29
CA SER A 99 1.50 8.90 -9.55
C SER A 99 0.10 8.42 -9.97
N ALA A 100 -0.73 7.93 -9.04
CA ALA A 100 -2.09 7.51 -9.34
C ALA A 100 -2.99 8.65 -9.81
N ILE A 101 -2.86 9.84 -9.19
CA ILE A 101 -3.60 11.04 -9.59
C ILE A 101 -3.17 11.48 -10.98
N TYR A 102 -1.87 11.64 -11.23
CA TYR A 102 -1.36 12.03 -12.55
C TYR A 102 -1.76 11.06 -13.66
N PHE A 103 -1.69 9.76 -13.39
CA PHE A 103 -2.09 8.75 -14.35
C PHE A 103 -3.59 8.86 -14.67
N TYR A 104 -4.43 9.04 -13.66
CA TYR A 104 -5.87 9.23 -13.88
C TYR A 104 -6.18 10.52 -14.64
N GLU A 105 -5.54 11.64 -14.31
CA GLU A 105 -5.73 12.92 -14.99
C GLU A 105 -5.33 12.86 -16.47
N TYR A 106 -4.26 12.12 -16.80
CA TYR A 106 -3.74 12.04 -18.16
C TYR A 106 -4.44 10.98 -19.01
N PHE A 107 -4.79 9.82 -18.43
CA PHE A 107 -5.30 8.66 -19.16
C PHE A 107 -6.80 8.39 -18.91
N ASN A 108 -7.42 9.06 -17.94
CA ASN A 108 -8.80 8.80 -17.48
C ASN A 108 -9.04 7.32 -17.10
N ASP A 109 -7.98 6.67 -16.59
CA ASP A 109 -7.99 5.30 -16.09
C ASP A 109 -7.32 5.26 -14.72
N TYR A 110 -8.00 4.73 -13.72
CA TYR A 110 -7.51 4.77 -12.33
C TYR A 110 -6.73 3.50 -12.01
N VAL A 111 -5.40 3.61 -12.03
CA VAL A 111 -4.51 2.58 -11.48
C VAL A 111 -4.33 2.86 -9.98
N PRO A 112 -4.95 2.04 -9.10
CA PRO A 112 -5.14 2.43 -7.72
C PRO A 112 -3.89 2.34 -6.87
N VAL A 113 -3.91 3.06 -5.74
CA VAL A 113 -2.87 2.96 -4.72
C VAL A 113 -3.06 1.67 -3.92
N ARG A 114 -2.07 0.78 -3.94
CA ARG A 114 -2.06 -0.49 -3.19
C ARG A 114 -0.66 -0.89 -2.77
N ILE A 115 -0.54 -1.88 -1.88
CA ILE A 115 0.74 -2.55 -1.61
C ILE A 115 0.82 -3.79 -2.50
N ALA A 116 1.94 -3.95 -3.20
CA ALA A 116 2.16 -5.07 -4.10
C ALA A 116 3.57 -5.64 -3.97
N VAL A 117 3.72 -6.88 -4.44
CA VAL A 117 5.03 -7.52 -4.61
C VAL A 117 5.81 -6.83 -5.73
N VAL A 118 7.12 -6.66 -5.53
CA VAL A 118 8.03 -6.00 -6.47
C VAL A 118 8.75 -7.02 -7.35
N ALA A 119 8.98 -8.22 -6.85
CA ALA A 119 9.75 -9.23 -7.56
C ALA A 119 9.06 -9.68 -8.85
N LEU A 120 9.81 -9.71 -9.96
CA LEU A 120 9.36 -10.31 -11.21
C LEU A 120 9.47 -11.86 -11.13
N PRO A 121 8.54 -12.60 -11.76
CA PRO A 121 7.42 -12.12 -12.58
C PRO A 121 6.19 -11.66 -11.78
N TRP A 122 6.16 -11.88 -10.47
CA TRP A 122 4.97 -11.72 -9.61
C TRP A 122 4.32 -10.34 -9.73
N GLN A 123 5.12 -9.28 -9.85
CA GLN A 123 4.61 -7.92 -10.07
C GLN A 123 3.73 -7.82 -11.33
N MET A 124 4.16 -8.40 -12.47
CA MET A 124 3.42 -8.36 -13.73
C MET A 124 2.08 -9.09 -13.64
N VAL A 125 2.08 -10.15 -12.84
CA VAL A 125 0.94 -11.02 -12.62
C VAL A 125 -0.09 -10.32 -11.71
N GLU A 126 0.35 -9.75 -10.58
CA GLU A 126 -0.48 -8.91 -9.72
C GLU A 126 -1.03 -7.68 -10.44
N ALA A 127 -0.31 -7.18 -11.45
CA ALA A 127 -0.76 -6.05 -12.22
C ALA A 127 -2.04 -6.30 -13.01
N ARG A 128 -2.32 -7.56 -13.34
CA ARG A 128 -3.54 -7.98 -14.03
C ARG A 128 -4.65 -8.40 -13.09
N ARG A 129 -4.40 -8.49 -11.78
CA ARG A 129 -5.40 -8.94 -10.80
C ARG A 129 -6.61 -7.98 -10.80
N PRO A 130 -7.84 -8.46 -11.06
CA PRO A 130 -9.03 -7.62 -11.06
C PRO A 130 -9.30 -6.99 -9.68
N LEU A 131 -9.71 -5.71 -9.65
CA LEU A 131 -10.02 -5.01 -8.40
C LEU A 131 -11.14 -5.69 -7.58
N ARG A 132 -12.07 -6.37 -8.27
CA ARG A 132 -13.12 -7.16 -7.62
C ARG A 132 -12.55 -8.26 -6.71
N GLU A 133 -11.41 -8.87 -7.06
CA GLU A 133 -10.77 -9.87 -6.19
C GLU A 133 -10.31 -9.23 -4.87
N TYR A 134 -9.74 -8.01 -4.93
CA TYR A 134 -9.40 -7.26 -3.72
C TYR A 134 -10.64 -6.86 -2.91
N ASP A 135 -11.73 -6.44 -3.57
CA ASP A 135 -12.97 -6.11 -2.87
C ASP A 135 -13.53 -7.30 -2.09
N GLN A 136 -13.41 -8.52 -2.64
CA GLN A 136 -13.85 -9.78 -2.05
C GLN A 136 -12.84 -10.41 -1.07
N LEU A 137 -11.68 -9.79 -0.87
CA LEU A 137 -10.63 -10.32 -0.01
C LEU A 137 -11.02 -10.18 1.48
N GLU A 138 -11.17 -11.32 2.16
CA GLU A 138 -11.43 -11.40 3.61
C GLU A 138 -10.20 -11.84 4.42
N GLY A 139 -9.25 -12.54 3.79
CA GLY A 139 -8.10 -13.17 4.44
C GLY A 139 -6.86 -12.28 4.57
N GLU A 140 -5.70 -12.92 4.43
CA GLU A 140 -4.40 -12.26 4.34
C GLU A 140 -4.29 -11.45 3.04
N PRO A 141 -3.56 -10.32 3.07
CA PRO A 141 -3.35 -9.51 1.88
C PRO A 141 -2.48 -10.23 0.85
N TYR A 142 -2.72 -9.97 -0.45
CA TYR A 142 -1.98 -10.62 -1.53
C TYR A 142 -0.48 -10.34 -1.51
N TRP A 143 -0.04 -9.20 -0.97
CA TRP A 143 1.39 -8.89 -0.82
C TRP A 143 2.09 -9.68 0.30
N LEU A 144 1.34 -10.41 1.14
CA LEU A 144 1.88 -11.40 2.08
C LEU A 144 1.83 -12.83 1.54
N THR A 145 1.25 -13.04 0.36
CA THR A 145 1.13 -14.38 -0.20
C THR A 145 2.46 -14.84 -0.79
N ASP A 146 2.88 -16.05 -0.43
CA ASP A 146 3.93 -16.75 -1.15
C ASP A 146 3.36 -17.19 -2.50
N TYR A 147 3.78 -16.52 -3.57
CA TYR A 147 3.28 -16.85 -4.90
C TYR A 147 3.74 -18.24 -5.34
N SER A 148 2.79 -19.07 -5.73
CA SER A 148 3.04 -20.38 -6.33
C SER A 148 3.02 -20.28 -7.86
N TRP A 149 3.59 -21.30 -8.53
CA TRP A 149 3.51 -21.42 -9.98
C TRP A 149 2.07 -21.55 -10.50
N GLU A 150 1.16 -22.15 -9.72
CA GLU A 150 -0.26 -22.26 -10.07
C GLU A 150 -0.95 -20.89 -10.11
N GLU A 151 -0.62 -20.00 -9.15
CA GLU A 151 -1.14 -18.64 -9.12
C GLU A 151 -0.63 -17.83 -10.33
N MET A 152 0.61 -18.07 -10.79
CA MET A 152 1.12 -17.48 -12.04
C MET A 152 0.33 -17.92 -13.25
N GLU A 153 0.09 -19.23 -13.41
CA GLU A 153 -0.65 -19.73 -14.57
C GLU A 153 -2.07 -19.18 -14.59
N ARG A 154 -2.74 -19.08 -13.43
CA ARG A 154 -4.08 -18.49 -13.34
C ARG A 154 -4.11 -17.04 -13.82
N LEU A 155 -3.21 -16.21 -13.30
CA LEU A 155 -3.20 -14.77 -13.54
C LEU A 155 -2.51 -14.39 -14.87
N GLY A 156 -1.61 -15.23 -15.40
CA GLY A 156 -1.00 -15.07 -16.72
C GLY A 156 -1.96 -15.34 -17.89
N ASN A 157 -3.04 -16.10 -17.63
CA ASN A 157 -4.11 -16.39 -18.58
C ASN A 157 -5.29 -15.39 -18.52
N LEU A 158 -5.19 -14.34 -17.68
CA LEU A 158 -6.06 -13.16 -17.71
C LEU A 158 -5.52 -12.14 -18.73
#